data_AF-A0A061BGP0-F1
#
_entry.id   AF-A0A061BGP0-F1
#
_cell.length_a   1.000
_cell.length_b   1.000
_cell.length_c   1.000
_cell.angle_alpha   90.00
_cell.angle_beta   90.00
_cell.angle_gamma   90.00
#
_symmetry.space_group_name_H-M   'P 1'
#
loop_
_entity.id
_entity.type
_entity.pdbx_description
1 polymer ?
#
loop_
_entity_poly.entity_id
_entity_poly.type
_entity_poly.pdbx_seq_one_letter_code
_entity_poly.pdbx_strand_id
1 'polypeptide(L)'
;MPPSRPPIELFSAEWAAIHVAAPPLPPTHPLLLDPTRLLTRTFHPRTPTDEQRLIDYHSYFHSQIAAMCNEISVRLEGEATVHGIGPDKDFFRQVVETLERAFSRTDDRPAVLMRARGLQSKLRWDIERFPNAPTRWRTVDAFVLEVLSTFHAGVLGGHIEPTYLWTYVAPLRFIHIDISAWVVYCTNPSSDSWKTTWQQFEQTHGPAAQAQREIGKERFVPRARRF
;
A
#
# COMPACT_ATOMS: atom_id res chain seq x y z
N MET A 1 11.34 -25.32 -9.86
CA MET A 1 11.26 -24.06 -10.61
C MET A 1 10.09 -23.29 -10.04
N PRO A 2 10.27 -22.12 -9.41
CA PRO A 2 9.09 -21.30 -9.14
C PRO A 2 8.59 -20.81 -10.51
N PRO A 3 7.28 -20.88 -10.81
CA PRO A 3 6.75 -20.10 -11.90
C PRO A 3 6.97 -18.64 -11.51
N SER A 4 7.96 -17.99 -12.11
CA SER A 4 8.12 -16.54 -12.05
C SER A 4 6.91 -15.95 -12.76
N ARG A 5 5.84 -15.70 -12.01
CA ARG A 5 4.68 -14.99 -12.49
C ARG A 5 5.21 -13.70 -13.14
N PRO A 6 4.84 -13.40 -14.39
CA PRO A 6 5.32 -12.20 -15.06
C PRO A 6 4.99 -10.97 -14.21
N PRO A 7 5.80 -9.90 -14.28
CA PRO A 7 5.50 -8.65 -13.58
C PRO A 7 4.07 -8.22 -13.92
N ILE A 8 3.32 -7.79 -12.91
CA ILE A 8 1.94 -7.33 -13.10
C ILE A 8 1.97 -6.14 -14.05
N GLU A 9 1.29 -6.27 -15.19
CA GLU A 9 1.22 -5.19 -16.18
C GLU A 9 0.50 -3.98 -15.57
N LEU A 10 1.12 -2.80 -15.68
CA LEU A 10 0.53 -1.53 -15.26
C LEU A 10 -0.87 -1.36 -15.88
N PHE A 11 -1.86 -1.02 -15.05
CA PHE A 11 -3.27 -0.83 -15.44
C PHE A 11 -4.04 -2.08 -15.87
N SER A 12 -3.45 -3.27 -15.76
CA SER A 12 -4.23 -4.50 -15.87
C SER A 12 -5.31 -4.58 -14.78
N ALA A 13 -6.34 -5.41 -14.99
CA ALA A 13 -7.36 -5.65 -13.96
C ALA A 13 -6.75 -6.18 -12.65
N GLU A 14 -5.69 -6.99 -12.76
CA GLU A 14 -4.93 -7.49 -11.61
C GLU A 14 -4.20 -6.34 -10.88
N TRP A 15 -3.55 -5.44 -11.63
CA TRP A 15 -2.94 -4.24 -11.06
C TRP A 15 -3.97 -3.36 -10.34
N ALA A 16 -5.10 -3.09 -10.99
CA ALA A 16 -6.13 -2.22 -10.44
C ALA A 16 -6.76 -2.79 -9.16
N ALA A 17 -6.87 -4.12 -9.05
CA ALA A 17 -7.38 -4.79 -7.86
C ALA A 17 -6.40 -4.75 -6.67
N ILE A 18 -5.09 -4.69 -6.94
CA ILE A 18 -4.05 -4.67 -5.91
C ILE A 18 -3.69 -3.24 -5.49
N HIS A 19 -3.61 -2.31 -6.44
CA HIS A 19 -3.15 -0.94 -6.22
C HIS A 19 -4.28 0.04 -5.91
N VAL A 20 -5.04 -0.24 -4.86
CA VAL A 20 -6.32 0.42 -4.53
C VAL A 20 -6.25 1.95 -4.37
N ALA A 21 -5.04 2.53 -4.24
CA ALA A 21 -4.85 3.99 -4.17
C ALA A 21 -3.97 4.60 -5.29
N ALA A 22 -3.42 3.82 -6.23
CA ALA A 22 -2.50 4.35 -7.26
C ALA A 22 -3.19 4.94 -8.50
N PRO A 23 -2.56 5.86 -9.27
CA PRO A 23 -3.10 6.41 -10.53
C PRO A 23 -2.85 5.54 -11.77
N PRO A 24 -3.61 5.70 -12.89
CA PRO A 24 -4.95 6.26 -13.02
C PRO A 24 -6.00 5.18 -13.35
N LEU A 25 -7.24 5.63 -13.27
CA LEU A 25 -8.40 5.00 -13.88
C LEU A 25 -8.12 4.71 -15.38
N PRO A 26 -8.58 3.60 -15.96
CA PRO A 26 -8.44 3.33 -17.39
C PRO A 26 -9.00 4.51 -18.22
N PRO A 27 -8.44 4.83 -19.41
CA PRO A 27 -8.83 5.97 -20.26
C PRO A 27 -10.35 6.14 -20.51
N THR A 28 -11.09 5.05 -20.36
CA THR A 28 -12.54 4.92 -20.55
C THR A 28 -13.36 5.19 -19.28
N HIS A 29 -12.72 5.44 -18.14
CA HIS A 29 -13.43 5.60 -16.88
C HIS A 29 -14.22 6.91 -16.88
N PRO A 30 -15.52 6.90 -16.52
CA PRO A 30 -16.40 8.08 -16.56
C PRO A 30 -15.96 9.21 -15.60
N LEU A 31 -15.02 8.90 -14.69
CA LEU A 31 -14.38 9.86 -13.79
C LEU A 31 -12.93 10.23 -14.16
N LEU A 32 -12.44 9.91 -15.35
CA LEU A 32 -11.40 10.70 -16.01
C LEU A 32 -11.98 12.07 -16.36
N LEU A 33 -12.30 12.78 -15.29
CA LEU A 33 -12.60 14.18 -15.34
C LEU A 33 -11.28 14.85 -15.72
N ASP A 34 -11.41 15.94 -16.45
CA ASP A 34 -10.40 16.99 -16.52
C ASP A 34 -9.51 17.00 -15.25
N PRO A 35 -8.18 16.86 -15.37
CA PRO A 35 -7.20 16.92 -14.28
C PRO A 35 -7.57 17.83 -13.10
N THR A 36 -8.16 19.00 -13.38
CA THR A 36 -8.60 20.00 -12.38
C THR A 36 -9.75 19.52 -11.48
N ARG A 37 -10.64 18.67 -11.99
CA ARG A 37 -11.76 18.08 -11.24
C ARG A 37 -11.36 16.84 -10.43
N LEU A 38 -10.30 16.14 -10.83
CA LEU A 38 -9.69 15.09 -10.01
C LEU A 38 -9.13 15.72 -8.73
N LEU A 39 -8.31 16.76 -8.84
CA LEU A 39 -7.71 17.47 -7.70
C LEU A 39 -8.72 17.89 -6.61
N THR A 40 -9.85 18.47 -7.01
CA THR A 40 -10.90 18.94 -6.08
C THR A 40 -11.73 17.82 -5.45
N ARG A 41 -11.73 16.63 -6.06
CA ARG A 41 -12.43 15.42 -5.57
C ARG A 41 -11.50 14.49 -4.81
N THR A 42 -10.21 14.61 -5.02
CA THR A 42 -9.21 13.69 -4.53
C THR A 42 -8.71 14.06 -3.14
N PHE A 43 -8.50 15.32 -2.80
CA PHE A 43 -8.10 15.67 -1.44
C PHE A 43 -9.32 16.00 -0.58
N HIS A 44 -9.34 15.50 0.66
CA HIS A 44 -10.40 15.88 1.58
C HIS A 44 -10.36 17.41 1.77
N PRO A 45 -11.49 18.13 1.79
CA PRO A 45 -11.50 19.60 2.01
C PRO A 45 -10.87 20.06 3.33
N ARG A 46 -10.55 19.12 4.23
CA ARG A 46 -9.93 19.35 5.53
C ARG A 46 -8.45 18.98 5.56
N THR A 47 -7.86 18.55 4.44
CA THR A 47 -6.43 18.28 4.32
C THR A 47 -5.67 19.58 4.63
N PRO A 48 -4.84 19.62 5.68
CA PRO A 48 -4.08 20.82 6.00
C PRO A 48 -3.12 21.17 4.86
N THR A 49 -3.04 22.45 4.54
CA THR A 49 -1.99 22.99 3.66
C THR A 49 -0.70 23.29 4.43
N ASP A 50 -0.81 23.44 5.75
CA ASP A 50 0.31 23.68 6.67
C ASP A 50 1.19 22.43 6.83
N GLU A 51 2.49 22.60 6.58
CA GLU A 51 3.45 21.49 6.62
C GLU A 51 3.60 20.89 8.01
N GLN A 52 3.60 21.72 9.07
CA GLN A 52 3.76 21.22 10.43
C GLN A 52 2.60 20.32 10.83
N ARG A 53 1.35 20.74 10.53
CA ARG A 53 0.16 19.92 10.73
C ARG A 53 0.20 18.59 9.95
N LEU A 54 0.77 18.58 8.75
CA LEU A 54 0.94 17.34 7.98
C LEU A 54 1.98 16.40 8.62
N ILE A 55 3.09 16.95 9.13
CA ILE A 55 4.11 16.18 9.85
C ILE A 55 3.54 15.60 11.16
N ASP A 56 2.80 16.42 11.91
CA ASP A 56 2.14 16.00 13.15
C ASP A 56 1.10 14.91 12.87
N TYR A 57 0.31 15.08 11.81
CA TYR A 57 -0.67 14.09 11.38
C TYR A 57 -0.02 12.77 10.93
N HIS A 58 1.08 12.80 10.18
CA HIS A 58 1.83 11.58 9.83
C HIS A 58 2.30 10.83 11.07
N SER A 59 2.85 11.58 12.05
CA SER A 59 3.31 11.01 13.32
C SER A 59 2.17 10.40 14.13
N TYR A 60 1.01 11.06 14.15
CA TYR A 60 -0.21 10.57 14.78
C TYR A 60 -0.76 9.31 14.07
N PHE A 61 -0.75 9.29 12.74
CA PHE A 61 -1.18 8.13 11.98
C PHE A 61 -0.27 6.91 12.26
N HIS A 62 1.05 7.12 12.27
CA HIS A 62 2.01 6.07 12.62
C HIS A 62 1.74 5.50 14.01
N SER A 63 1.52 6.35 15.02
CA SER A 63 1.27 5.87 16.39
C SER A 63 -0.02 5.05 16.51
N GLN A 64 -1.04 5.33 15.69
CA GLN A 64 -2.26 4.52 15.65
C GLN A 64 -2.02 3.12 15.07
N ILE A 65 -1.22 3.00 14.01
CA ILE A 65 -1.03 1.70 13.34
C ILE A 65 0.09 0.87 13.98
N ALA A 66 1.09 1.50 14.60
CA ALA A 66 2.30 0.82 15.05
C ALA A 66 2.02 -0.30 16.06
N ALA A 67 1.16 -0.05 17.05
CA ALA A 67 0.79 -1.05 18.06
C ALA A 67 0.08 -2.26 17.42
N MET A 68 -0.92 -2.01 16.55
CA MET A 68 -1.63 -3.07 15.84
C MET A 68 -0.69 -3.90 14.95
N CYS A 69 0.17 -3.24 14.18
CA CYS A 69 1.14 -3.93 13.32
C CYS A 69 2.10 -4.81 14.13
N ASN A 70 2.59 -4.30 15.26
CA ASN A 70 3.49 -5.05 16.14
C ASN A 70 2.79 -6.29 16.73
N GLU A 71 1.58 -6.14 17.27
CA GLU A 71 0.83 -7.26 17.83
C GLU A 71 0.48 -8.32 16.79
N ILE A 72 0.07 -7.89 15.59
CA ILE A 72 -0.16 -8.81 14.47
C ILE A 72 1.14 -9.55 14.14
N SER A 73 2.26 -8.84 14.00
CA SER A 73 3.52 -9.47 13.61
C SER A 73 3.97 -10.52 14.63
N VAL A 74 3.96 -10.18 15.94
CA VAL A 74 4.30 -11.12 17.02
C VAL A 74 3.37 -12.34 17.03
N ARG A 75 2.06 -12.14 16.85
CA ARG A 75 1.10 -13.24 16.84
C ARG A 75 1.28 -14.13 15.62
N LEU A 76 1.62 -13.55 14.47
CA LEU A 76 1.91 -14.27 13.25
C LEU A 76 3.34 -14.84 13.20
N GLU A 77 4.21 -14.51 14.13
CA GLU A 77 5.52 -15.16 14.29
C GLU A 77 5.40 -16.44 15.12
N GLY A 78 4.69 -16.38 16.26
CA GLY A 78 4.53 -17.53 17.18
C GLY A 78 3.71 -18.70 16.61
N GLU A 79 3.65 -19.83 17.31
CA GLU A 79 2.99 -21.08 16.82
C GLU A 79 1.45 -21.01 16.72
N ALA A 80 0.85 -19.85 16.95
CA ALA A 80 -0.60 -19.69 16.92
C ALA A 80 -1.17 -19.94 15.52
N THR A 81 -2.10 -20.89 15.43
CA THR A 81 -2.91 -21.12 14.24
C THR A 81 -4.01 -20.06 14.15
N VAL A 82 -3.99 -19.28 13.07
CA VAL A 82 -5.09 -18.40 12.69
C VAL A 82 -5.81 -19.04 11.50
N HIS A 83 -7.05 -19.47 11.71
CA HIS A 83 -7.85 -20.09 10.67
C HIS A 83 -8.12 -19.09 9.53
N GLY A 84 -7.89 -19.52 8.29
CA GLY A 84 -8.11 -18.73 7.07
C GLY A 84 -6.87 -18.05 6.49
N ILE A 85 -5.78 -17.91 7.27
CA ILE A 85 -4.49 -17.42 6.76
C ILE A 85 -3.71 -18.54 6.05
N GLY A 86 -3.75 -19.76 6.59
CA GLY A 86 -3.08 -20.91 5.99
C GLY A 86 -1.55 -20.76 5.92
N PRO A 87 -0.89 -21.25 4.86
CA PRO A 87 0.57 -21.18 4.73
C PRO A 87 1.10 -19.76 4.45
N ASP A 88 0.22 -18.81 4.12
CA ASP A 88 0.58 -17.44 3.72
C ASP A 88 0.84 -16.49 4.91
N LYS A 89 0.98 -17.06 6.12
CA LYS A 89 1.21 -16.33 7.37
C LYS A 89 2.38 -15.35 7.29
N ASP A 90 3.50 -15.78 6.74
CA ASP A 90 4.68 -14.94 6.56
C ASP A 90 4.43 -13.80 5.56
N PHE A 91 3.63 -14.03 4.53
CA PHE A 91 3.26 -12.98 3.59
C PHE A 91 2.46 -11.88 4.30
N PHE A 92 1.41 -12.23 5.06
CA PHE A 92 0.59 -11.23 5.75
C PHE A 92 1.32 -10.56 6.92
N ARG A 93 2.27 -11.24 7.56
CA ARG A 93 3.22 -10.61 8.50
C ARG A 93 4.07 -9.55 7.80
N GLN A 94 4.65 -9.88 6.64
CA GLN A 94 5.44 -8.92 5.86
C GLN A 94 4.62 -7.72 5.38
N VAL A 95 3.32 -7.90 5.10
CA VAL A 95 2.40 -6.81 4.74
C VAL A 95 2.35 -5.77 5.86
N VAL A 96 2.09 -6.18 7.11
CA VAL A 96 1.98 -5.23 8.24
C VAL A 96 3.33 -4.63 8.65
N GLU A 97 4.42 -5.39 8.53
CA GLU A 97 5.79 -4.87 8.75
C GLU A 97 6.17 -3.82 7.70
N THR A 98 5.79 -4.05 6.44
CA THR A 98 6.03 -3.09 5.35
C THR A 98 5.20 -1.83 5.56
N LEU A 99 3.94 -2.00 5.98
CA LEU A 99 3.06 -0.89 6.29
C LEU A 99 3.61 -0.03 7.44
N GLU A 100 3.99 -0.65 8.56
CA GLU A 100 4.56 0.04 9.72
C GLU A 100 5.83 0.81 9.33
N ARG A 101 6.77 0.15 8.66
CA ARG A 101 8.03 0.76 8.21
C ARG A 101 7.81 1.91 7.23
N ALA A 102 6.79 1.81 6.39
CA ALA A 102 6.47 2.86 5.43
C ALA A 102 5.95 4.14 6.08
N PHE A 103 5.38 4.07 7.28
CA PHE A 103 4.89 5.24 8.01
C PHE A 103 5.70 5.55 9.26
N SER A 104 6.76 4.79 9.55
CA SER A 104 7.67 5.08 10.65
C SER A 104 8.31 6.47 10.49
N ARG A 105 8.78 7.02 11.60
CA ARG A 105 9.50 8.30 11.59
C ARG A 105 10.72 8.22 10.66
N THR A 106 10.89 9.25 9.84
CA THR A 106 12.01 9.41 8.91
C THR A 106 12.39 10.88 8.85
N ASP A 107 13.67 11.16 8.60
CA ASP A 107 14.18 12.52 8.38
C ASP A 107 13.90 13.04 6.95
N ASP A 108 13.38 12.18 6.07
CA ASP A 108 12.93 12.55 4.72
C ASP A 108 11.61 13.33 4.79
N ARG A 109 11.73 14.64 5.07
CA ARG A 109 10.60 15.56 5.15
C ARG A 109 9.73 15.56 3.88
N PRO A 110 10.28 15.62 2.65
CA PRO A 110 9.48 15.47 1.42
C PRO A 110 8.62 14.21 1.40
N ALA A 111 9.18 13.05 1.78
CA ALA A 111 8.42 11.80 1.83
C ALA A 111 7.30 11.84 2.88
N VAL A 112 7.58 12.40 4.06
CA VAL A 112 6.57 12.57 5.15
C VAL A 112 5.41 13.41 4.67
N LEU A 113 5.68 14.58 4.07
CA LEU A 113 4.62 15.49 3.59
C LEU A 113 3.79 14.84 2.48
N MET A 114 4.44 14.11 1.56
CA MET A 114 3.77 13.40 0.49
C MET A 114 2.84 12.31 1.03
N ARG A 115 3.34 11.47 1.95
CA ARG A 115 2.55 10.40 2.59
C ARG A 115 1.39 10.97 3.41
N ALA A 116 1.61 12.04 4.18
CA ALA A 116 0.56 12.69 4.96
C ALA A 116 -0.58 13.21 4.07
N ARG A 117 -0.25 13.89 2.96
CA ARG A 117 -1.24 14.35 1.97
C ARG A 117 -1.96 13.18 1.33
N GLY A 118 -1.22 12.13 0.99
CA GLY A 118 -1.73 10.90 0.41
C GLY A 118 -2.74 10.18 1.31
N LEU A 119 -2.45 10.07 2.61
CA LEU A 119 -3.35 9.49 3.61
C LEU A 119 -4.70 10.21 3.68
N GLN A 120 -4.69 11.53 3.54
CA GLN A 120 -5.91 12.35 3.58
C GLN A 120 -6.61 12.47 2.21
N SER A 121 -6.07 11.82 1.18
CA SER A 121 -6.75 11.73 -0.11
C SER A 121 -7.86 10.69 -0.08
N LYS A 122 -8.86 10.85 -0.95
CA LYS A 122 -9.93 9.91 -1.21
C LYS A 122 -9.36 8.66 -1.88
N LEU A 123 -9.80 7.50 -1.41
CA LEU A 123 -9.39 6.21 -1.94
C LEU A 123 -9.85 6.06 -3.39
N ARG A 124 -8.93 5.84 -4.32
CA ARG A 124 -9.26 5.62 -5.75
C ARG A 124 -10.34 4.55 -5.89
N TRP A 125 -10.16 3.40 -5.25
CA TRP A 125 -11.08 2.28 -5.40
C TRP A 125 -12.55 2.63 -5.08
N ASP A 126 -12.81 3.44 -4.04
CA ASP A 126 -14.17 3.89 -3.71
C ASP A 126 -14.71 4.86 -4.77
N ILE A 127 -13.85 5.69 -5.37
CA ILE A 127 -14.19 6.60 -6.46
C ILE A 127 -14.62 5.80 -7.70
N GLU A 128 -13.89 4.73 -8.05
CA GLU A 128 -14.23 3.89 -9.22
C GLU A 128 -15.55 3.16 -9.01
N ARG A 129 -15.74 2.62 -7.80
CA ARG A 129 -16.91 1.80 -7.46
C ARG A 129 -18.18 2.63 -7.27
N PHE A 130 -18.06 3.86 -6.79
CA PHE A 130 -19.18 4.73 -6.46
C PHE A 130 -19.06 6.12 -7.08
N PRO A 131 -18.98 6.23 -8.42
CA PRO A 131 -18.56 7.47 -9.08
C PRO A 131 -19.51 8.66 -8.86
N ASN A 132 -20.76 8.39 -8.50
CA ASN A 132 -21.80 9.41 -8.27
C ASN A 132 -22.21 9.54 -6.79
N ALA A 133 -21.49 8.91 -5.86
CA ALA A 133 -21.82 8.92 -4.43
C ALA A 133 -20.61 9.32 -3.56
N PRO A 134 -20.25 10.62 -3.53
CA PRO A 134 -19.05 11.10 -2.83
C PRO A 134 -19.06 10.87 -1.31
N THR A 135 -20.24 10.69 -0.73
CA THR A 135 -20.41 10.31 0.69
C THR A 135 -19.91 8.90 0.99
N ARG A 136 -19.72 8.06 -0.03
CA ARG A 136 -19.14 6.71 0.10
C ARG A 136 -17.64 6.67 -0.09
N TRP A 137 -16.99 7.78 -0.44
CA TRP A 137 -15.55 7.81 -0.67
C TRP A 137 -14.82 8.01 0.66
N ARG A 138 -14.23 6.92 1.16
CA ARG A 138 -13.33 6.98 2.31
C ARG A 138 -12.04 7.68 1.92
N THR A 139 -11.37 8.23 2.92
CA THR A 139 -9.97 8.63 2.79
C THR A 139 -9.07 7.40 2.94
N VAL A 140 -7.83 7.49 2.46
CA VAL A 140 -6.89 6.36 2.51
C VAL A 140 -6.57 5.98 3.96
N ASP A 141 -6.41 6.96 4.86
CA ASP A 141 -6.21 6.68 6.29
C ASP A 141 -7.37 5.90 6.90
N ALA A 142 -8.62 6.29 6.61
CA ALA A 142 -9.81 5.62 7.09
C ALA A 142 -9.86 4.17 6.59
N PHE A 143 -9.54 3.95 5.31
CA PHE A 143 -9.41 2.61 4.74
C PHE A 143 -8.33 1.79 5.44
N VAL A 144 -7.11 2.32 5.59
CA VAL A 144 -6.01 1.59 6.24
C VAL A 144 -6.35 1.23 7.68
N LEU A 145 -6.91 2.17 8.45
CA LEU A 145 -7.30 1.93 9.84
C LEU A 145 -8.42 0.89 9.95
N GLU A 146 -9.49 1.00 9.14
CA GLU A 146 -10.58 0.02 9.10
C GLU A 146 -10.06 -1.38 8.77
N VAL A 147 -9.19 -1.47 7.75
CA VAL A 147 -8.66 -2.75 7.29
C VAL A 147 -7.75 -3.38 8.34
N LEU A 148 -6.83 -2.59 8.90
CA LEU A 148 -5.87 -3.04 9.89
C LEU A 148 -6.54 -3.42 11.21
N SER A 149 -7.54 -2.67 11.68
CA SER A 149 -8.28 -3.00 12.90
C SER A 149 -9.07 -4.31 12.76
N THR A 150 -9.71 -4.53 11.60
CA THR A 150 -10.41 -5.80 11.33
C THR A 150 -9.43 -6.96 11.25
N PHE A 151 -8.27 -6.75 10.61
CA PHE A 151 -7.23 -7.77 10.54
C PHE A 151 -6.65 -8.10 11.93
N HIS A 152 -6.37 -7.09 12.74
CA HIS A 152 -5.91 -7.24 14.13
C HIS A 152 -6.91 -8.05 14.96
N ALA A 153 -8.19 -7.68 14.93
CA ALA A 153 -9.23 -8.40 15.65
C ALA A 153 -9.34 -9.87 15.22
N GLY A 154 -9.24 -10.14 13.91
CA GLY A 154 -9.29 -11.52 13.41
C GLY A 154 -8.05 -12.35 13.76
N VAL A 155 -6.86 -11.73 13.77
CA VAL A 155 -5.61 -12.39 14.23
C VAL A 155 -5.68 -12.73 15.72
N LEU A 156 -6.16 -11.80 16.55
CA LEU A 156 -6.36 -12.03 17.98
C LEU A 156 -7.45 -13.07 18.26
N GLY A 157 -8.55 -13.03 17.49
CA GLY A 157 -9.66 -13.99 17.56
C GLY A 157 -9.36 -15.37 16.98
N GLY A 158 -8.24 -15.55 16.28
CA GLY A 158 -7.82 -16.83 15.69
C GLY A 158 -8.60 -17.22 14.42
N HIS A 159 -9.37 -16.32 13.83
CA HIS A 159 -10.12 -16.56 12.60
C HIS A 159 -10.24 -15.30 11.75
N ILE A 160 -9.94 -15.45 10.45
CA ILE A 160 -10.16 -14.42 9.43
C ILE A 160 -10.73 -15.07 8.17
N GLU A 161 -11.62 -14.36 7.50
CA GLU A 161 -12.10 -14.75 6.18
C GLU A 161 -10.98 -14.68 5.11
N PRO A 162 -10.66 -15.76 4.38
CA PRO A 162 -9.62 -15.74 3.35
C PRO A 162 -9.84 -14.68 2.27
N THR A 163 -11.09 -14.46 1.86
CA THR A 163 -11.44 -13.42 0.88
C THR A 163 -11.03 -12.04 1.36
N TYR A 164 -11.24 -11.75 2.64
CA TYR A 164 -10.92 -10.47 3.24
C TYR A 164 -9.41 -10.19 3.21
N LEU A 165 -8.59 -11.21 3.49
CA LEU A 165 -7.13 -11.11 3.44
C LEU A 165 -6.64 -10.65 2.07
N TRP A 166 -7.05 -11.34 1.01
CA TRP A 166 -6.58 -11.04 -0.33
C TRP A 166 -7.20 -9.78 -0.93
N THR A 167 -8.44 -9.46 -0.55
CA THR A 167 -9.17 -8.31 -1.08
C THR A 167 -8.78 -7.00 -0.41
N TYR A 168 -8.44 -7.02 0.88
CA TYR A 168 -8.23 -5.80 1.66
C TYR A 168 -6.86 -5.73 2.33
N VAL A 169 -6.37 -6.82 2.92
CA VAL A 169 -5.09 -6.81 3.65
C VAL A 169 -3.90 -6.82 2.70
N ALA A 170 -3.87 -7.71 1.71
CA ALA A 170 -2.77 -7.82 0.75
C ALA A 170 -2.46 -6.49 0.02
N PRO A 171 -3.46 -5.70 -0.43
CA PRO A 171 -3.24 -4.35 -0.98
C PRO A 171 -2.48 -3.38 -0.07
N LEU A 172 -2.55 -3.52 1.26
CA LEU A 172 -1.86 -2.60 2.19
C LEU A 172 -0.34 -2.58 1.99
N ARG A 173 0.24 -3.65 1.42
CA ARG A 173 1.66 -3.70 1.05
C ARG A 173 2.07 -2.54 0.14
N PHE A 174 1.18 -2.10 -0.74
CA PHE A 174 1.48 -1.12 -1.78
C PHE A 174 1.00 0.29 -1.43
N ILE A 175 0.25 0.45 -0.34
CA ILE A 175 -0.49 1.69 -0.08
C ILE A 175 0.41 2.93 -0.01
N HIS A 176 1.61 2.81 0.56
CA HIS A 176 2.52 3.95 0.70
C HIS A 176 3.07 4.45 -0.65
N ILE A 177 3.25 3.56 -1.63
CA ILE A 177 3.69 3.94 -2.99
C ILE A 177 2.52 4.45 -3.76
N ASP A 178 1.38 3.77 -3.65
CA ASP A 178 0.14 4.15 -4.29
C ASP A 178 -0.21 5.61 -3.95
N ILE A 179 -0.22 5.96 -2.65
CA ILE A 179 -0.50 7.34 -2.24
C ILE A 179 0.57 8.33 -2.67
N SER A 180 1.83 7.91 -2.74
CA SER A 180 2.93 8.78 -3.20
C SER A 180 2.79 9.09 -4.69
N ALA A 181 2.60 8.04 -5.50
CA ALA A 181 2.33 8.16 -6.92
C ALA A 181 1.06 8.97 -7.19
N TRP A 182 0.02 8.76 -6.38
CA TRP A 182 -1.25 9.50 -6.48
C TRP A 182 -1.08 10.98 -6.21
N VAL A 183 -0.31 11.37 -5.18
CA VAL A 183 0.00 12.77 -4.89
C VAL A 183 0.82 13.40 -6.02
N VAL A 184 1.82 12.69 -6.55
CA VAL A 184 2.63 13.17 -7.70
C VAL A 184 1.75 13.37 -8.93
N TYR A 185 0.89 12.39 -9.24
CA TYR A 185 -0.05 12.47 -10.35
C TYR A 185 -0.99 13.65 -10.18
N CYS A 186 -1.63 13.82 -9.01
CA CYS A 186 -2.54 14.94 -8.79
C CYS A 186 -1.84 16.30 -8.90
N THR A 187 -0.58 16.39 -8.49
CA THR A 187 0.21 17.64 -8.60
C THR A 187 0.48 18.02 -10.06
N ASN A 188 0.77 17.04 -10.92
CA ASN A 188 0.93 17.27 -12.35
C ASN A 188 0.40 16.07 -13.16
N PRO A 189 -0.91 16.06 -13.49
CA PRO A 189 -1.53 14.93 -14.19
C PRO A 189 -1.05 14.75 -15.63
N SER A 190 -0.40 15.77 -16.20
CA SER A 190 0.19 15.72 -17.55
C SER A 190 1.58 15.07 -17.58
N SER A 191 2.18 14.83 -16.42
CA SER A 191 3.50 14.21 -16.30
C SER A 191 3.41 12.71 -16.03
N ASP A 192 4.36 11.97 -16.62
CA ASP A 192 4.59 10.56 -16.34
C ASP A 192 5.47 10.31 -15.09
N SER A 193 5.87 11.37 -14.36
CA SER A 193 6.76 11.26 -13.17
C SER A 193 6.23 10.31 -12.09
N TRP A 194 4.92 10.19 -11.95
CA TRP A 194 4.32 9.26 -10.98
C TRP A 194 4.61 7.79 -11.35
N LYS A 195 4.75 7.46 -12.65
CA LYS A 195 5.10 6.11 -13.11
C LYS A 195 6.50 5.75 -12.64
N THR A 196 7.41 6.73 -12.60
CA THR A 196 8.77 6.55 -12.08
C THR A 196 8.75 6.18 -10.59
N THR A 197 7.92 6.85 -9.78
CA THR A 197 7.73 6.50 -8.35
C THR A 197 7.27 5.05 -8.19
N TRP A 198 6.34 4.59 -9.04
CA TRP A 198 5.83 3.23 -8.98
C TRP A 198 6.84 2.18 -9.48
N GLN A 199 7.52 2.46 -10.60
CA GLN A 199 8.54 1.56 -11.18
C GLN A 199 9.75 1.38 -10.25
N GLN A 200 10.19 2.43 -9.54
CA GLN A 200 11.26 2.33 -8.55
C GLN A 200 10.88 1.38 -7.40
N PHE A 201 9.62 1.37 -6.98
CA PHE A 201 9.18 0.43 -5.95
C PHE A 201 9.23 -1.02 -6.42
N GLU A 202 8.70 -1.32 -7.60
CA GLU A 202 8.76 -2.65 -8.20
C GLU A 202 10.19 -3.19 -8.27
N GLN A 203 11.14 -2.33 -8.66
CA GLN A 203 12.56 -2.67 -8.74
C GLN A 203 13.22 -2.91 -7.37
N THR A 204 12.68 -2.35 -6.29
CA THR A 204 13.31 -2.40 -4.96
C THR A 204 12.64 -3.39 -4.00
N HIS A 205 11.34 -3.63 -4.15
CA HIS A 205 10.50 -4.41 -3.24
C HIS A 205 9.45 -5.30 -3.93
N GLY A 206 9.33 -5.21 -5.26
CA GLY A 206 8.45 -6.06 -6.07
C GLY A 206 9.09 -7.41 -6.43
N PRO A 207 8.38 -8.26 -7.19
CA PRO A 207 8.87 -9.54 -7.67
C PRO A 207 10.20 -9.43 -8.42
N ALA A 208 10.43 -8.32 -9.14
CA ALA A 208 11.69 -8.06 -9.84
C ALA A 208 12.87 -7.89 -8.86
N ALA A 209 12.68 -7.17 -7.77
CA ALA A 209 13.66 -7.02 -6.70
C ALA A 209 13.96 -8.36 -6.01
N GLN A 210 12.91 -9.15 -5.79
CA GLN A 210 13.02 -10.46 -5.15
C GLN A 210 13.76 -11.45 -6.05
N ALA A 211 13.46 -11.47 -7.35
CA ALA A 211 14.18 -12.26 -8.35
C ALA A 211 15.66 -11.84 -8.45
N GLN A 212 15.97 -10.54 -8.41
CA GLN A 212 17.36 -10.05 -8.38
C GLN A 212 18.10 -10.45 -7.09
N ARG A 213 17.42 -10.44 -5.93
CA ARG A 213 17.99 -10.91 -4.65
C ARG A 213 18.21 -12.42 -4.65
N GLU A 214 17.34 -13.20 -5.27
CA GLU A 214 17.49 -14.65 -5.41
C GLU A 214 18.66 -15.01 -6.34
N ILE A 215 18.77 -14.35 -7.51
CA ILE A 215 19.92 -14.48 -8.43
C ILE A 215 21.24 -14.04 -7.75
N GLY A 216 21.19 -12.98 -6.94
CA GLY A 216 22.32 -12.50 -6.15
C GLY A 216 22.78 -13.50 -5.07
N LYS A 217 21.83 -14.20 -4.43
CA LYS A 217 22.12 -15.27 -3.45
C LYS A 217 22.70 -16.52 -4.11
N GLU A 218 22.27 -16.89 -5.31
CA GLU A 218 22.85 -18.00 -6.07
C GLU A 218 24.31 -17.74 -6.50
N ARG A 219 24.68 -16.47 -6.73
CA ARG A 219 26.08 -16.08 -7.00
C ARG A 219 26.98 -16.09 -5.76
N PHE A 220 26.40 -16.13 -4.57
CA PHE A 220 27.10 -16.12 -3.28
C PHE A 220 26.87 -17.41 -2.48
N VAL A 221 26.88 -18.56 -3.15
CA VAL A 221 27.20 -19.82 -2.49
C VAL A 221 28.72 -20.00 -2.60
N PRO A 222 29.50 -19.86 -1.52
CA PRO A 222 30.89 -20.28 -1.55
C PRO A 222 30.87 -21.77 -1.93
N ARG A 223 31.42 -22.12 -3.09
CA ARG A 223 31.80 -23.50 -3.38
C ARG A 223 32.70 -23.92 -2.22
N ALA A 224 32.15 -24.67 -1.27
CA ALA A 224 32.94 -25.40 -0.28
C ALA A 224 33.92 -26.24 -1.10
N ARG A 225 35.20 -25.83 -1.09
CA ARG A 225 36.27 -26.61 -1.69
C ARG A 225 36.30 -27.92 -0.91
N ARG A 226 35.86 -29.00 -1.56
CA ARG A 226 36.32 -30.33 -1.20
C ARG A 226 37.81 -30.35 -1.51
N PHE A 227 38.63 -30.52 -0.48
CA PHE A 227 39.74 -31.47 -0.31
C PHE A 227 40.60 -31.00 0.86
#